data_AF-A0A4S4KMS4-F1
#
_entry.id   AF-A0A4S4KMS4-F1
#
_cell.length_a   1.000
_cell.length_b   1.000
_cell.length_c   1.000
_cell.angle_alpha   90.00
_cell.angle_beta   90.00
_cell.angle_gamma   90.00
#
_symmetry.space_group_name_H-M   'P 1'
#
loop_
_entity.id
_entity.type
_entity.pdbx_description
1 polymer ?
#
loop_
_entity_poly.entity_id
_entity_poly.type
_entity_poly.pdbx_seq_one_letter_code
_entity_poly.pdbx_strand_id
1 'polypeptide(L)'
;MSQQVGQEAKDKGNVAFKAGNFSTAIGFYTSAALADPTNPTYPLNRAAAYLKLGKNEDAQRDCCTVLELDHGNLKALFRRGQAELALGQLDEARTGELPSAIPILLMIADYD
;
A
#
# COMPACT_ATOMS: atom_id res chain seq x y z
N MET A 1 -13.24 12.76 19.11
CA MET A 1 -12.43 11.80 19.89
C MET A 1 -11.84 10.69 19.01
N SER A 2 -12.61 10.08 18.10
CA SER A 2 -12.14 9.00 17.20
C SER A 2 -10.93 9.35 16.31
N GLN A 3 -10.91 10.55 15.72
CA GLN A 3 -9.79 10.99 14.86
C GLN A 3 -8.45 11.08 15.58
N GLN A 4 -8.45 11.46 16.86
CA GLN A 4 -7.22 11.58 17.65
C GLN A 4 -6.63 10.20 17.97
N VAL A 5 -7.49 9.22 18.28
CA VAL A 5 -7.08 7.83 18.48
C VAL A 5 -6.49 7.24 17.19
N GLY A 6 -7.09 7.53 16.03
CA GLY A 6 -6.56 7.12 14.72
C GLY A 6 -5.19 7.72 14.44
N GLN A 7 -5.01 9.01 14.73
CA GLN A 7 -3.75 9.71 14.56
C GLN A 7 -2.64 9.16 15.48
N GLU A 8 -2.94 8.92 16.76
CA GLU A 8 -1.99 8.32 17.70
C GLU A 8 -1.57 6.91 17.29
N ALA A 9 -2.51 6.08 16.84
CA ALA A 9 -2.22 4.76 16.32
C ALA A 9 -1.33 4.82 15.07
N LYS A 10 -1.60 5.77 14.16
CA LYS A 10 -0.73 6.01 12.99
C LYS A 10 0.68 6.41 13.42
N ASP A 11 0.83 7.29 14.42
CA ASP A 11 2.15 7.73 14.86
C ASP A 11 2.95 6.59 15.52
N LYS A 12 2.29 5.72 16.30
CA LYS A 12 2.89 4.47 16.77
C LYS A 12 3.28 3.54 15.62
N GLY A 13 2.43 3.42 14.61
CA GLY A 13 2.71 2.68 13.38
C GLY A 13 3.95 3.22 12.65
N ASN A 14 4.08 4.54 12.54
CA ASN A 14 5.23 5.19 11.91
C ASN A 14 6.53 4.93 12.67
N VAL A 15 6.49 4.93 14.00
CA VAL A 15 7.66 4.57 14.83
C VAL A 15 8.06 3.12 14.58
N ALA A 16 7.10 2.19 14.60
CA ALA A 16 7.36 0.78 14.31
C ALA A 16 7.89 0.56 12.88
N PHE A 17 7.35 1.29 11.89
CA PHE A 17 7.80 1.25 10.51
C PHE A 17 9.26 1.71 10.37
N LYS A 18 9.62 2.82 11.01
CA LYS A 18 11.01 3.32 11.03
C LYS A 18 11.97 2.38 11.74
N ALA A 19 11.49 1.64 12.75
CA ALA A 19 12.26 0.62 13.43
C ALA A 19 12.42 -0.70 12.62
N GLY A 20 11.83 -0.79 11.42
CA GLY A 20 11.83 -2.01 10.60
C GLY A 20 10.83 -3.08 11.05
N ASN A 21 10.03 -2.79 12.08
CA ASN A 21 9.02 -3.70 12.62
C ASN A 21 7.70 -3.58 11.83
N PHE A 22 7.74 -3.93 10.55
CA PHE A 22 6.61 -3.74 9.63
C PHE A 22 5.34 -4.49 10.06
N SER A 23 5.45 -5.71 10.60
CA SER A 23 4.30 -6.47 11.11
C SER A 23 3.58 -5.75 12.24
N THR A 24 4.33 -5.10 13.14
CA THR A 24 3.75 -4.30 14.22
C THR A 24 3.14 -3.01 13.68
N ALA A 25 3.81 -2.37 12.71
CA ALA A 25 3.28 -1.18 12.04
C ALA A 25 1.92 -1.44 11.38
N ILE A 26 1.75 -2.60 10.72
CA ILE A 26 0.48 -3.04 10.12
C ILE A 26 -0.64 -3.11 11.16
N GLY A 27 -0.36 -3.67 12.34
CA GLY A 27 -1.33 -3.74 13.43
C GLY A 27 -1.79 -2.35 13.85
N PHE A 28 -0.86 -1.43 14.08
CA PHE A 28 -1.17 -0.06 14.45
C PHE A 28 -1.93 0.71 13.36
N TYR A 29 -1.55 0.57 12.08
CA TYR A 29 -2.30 1.21 10.98
C TYR A 29 -3.69 0.61 10.81
N THR A 30 -3.87 -0.68 11.10
CA THR A 30 -5.20 -1.32 11.08
C THR A 30 -6.07 -0.77 12.20
N SER A 31 -5.54 -0.62 13.42
CA SER A 31 -6.25 0.06 14.51
C SER A 31 -6.58 1.51 14.15
N ALA A 32 -5.68 2.22 13.46
CA ALA A 32 -5.94 3.58 13.00
C ALA A 32 -7.09 3.64 11.99
N ALA A 33 -7.10 2.73 11.01
CA ALA A 33 -8.17 2.61 10.01
C ALA A 33 -9.52 2.20 10.63
N LEU A 34 -9.52 1.40 11.70
CA LEU A 34 -10.75 1.07 12.44
C LEU A 34 -11.28 2.25 13.25
N ALA A 35 -10.39 3.07 13.80
CA ALA A 35 -10.76 4.26 14.57
C ALA A 35 -11.31 5.38 13.68
N ASP A 36 -10.75 5.53 12.47
CA ASP A 36 -11.18 6.52 11.47
C ASP A 36 -11.02 5.94 10.05
N PRO A 37 -12.09 5.31 9.52
CA PRO A 37 -12.06 4.65 8.21
C PRO A 37 -12.10 5.62 7.04
N THR A 38 -12.31 6.92 7.30
CA THR A 38 -12.44 7.94 6.26
C THR A 38 -11.09 8.46 5.77
N ASN A 39 -10.02 8.20 6.52
CA ASN A 39 -8.70 8.73 6.23
C ASN A 39 -7.88 7.73 5.38
N PRO A 40 -7.61 8.04 4.10
CA PRO A 40 -6.84 7.16 3.21
C PRO A 40 -5.37 7.01 3.64
N THR A 41 -4.85 7.86 4.52
CA THR A 41 -3.45 7.81 4.97
C THR A 41 -3.12 6.51 5.70
N TYR A 42 -4.07 5.93 6.44
CA TYR A 42 -3.83 4.71 7.21
C TYR A 42 -3.68 3.48 6.32
N PRO A 43 -4.62 3.14 5.42
CA PRO A 43 -4.43 2.04 4.47
C PRO A 43 -3.24 2.31 3.54
N LEU A 44 -2.98 3.56 3.15
CA LEU A 44 -1.79 3.88 2.35
C LEU A 44 -0.49 3.50 3.07
N ASN A 45 -0.33 3.88 4.34
CA ASN A 45 0.86 3.53 5.12
C ASN A 45 0.95 2.04 5.43
N ARG A 46 -0.19 1.38 5.63
CA ARG A 46 -0.26 -0.08 5.76
C ARG A 46 0.21 -0.78 4.48
N ALA A 47 -0.18 -0.30 3.30
CA ALA A 47 0.32 -0.80 2.02
C ALA A 47 1.85 -0.70 1.90
N ALA A 48 2.47 0.39 2.37
CA ALA A 48 3.93 0.47 2.39
C ALA A 48 4.56 -0.58 3.31
N ALA A 49 3.96 -0.86 4.47
CA ALA A 49 4.45 -1.89 5.36
C ALA A 49 4.30 -3.29 4.74
N TYR A 50 3.21 -3.54 4.02
CA TYR A 50 3.02 -4.77 3.26
C TYR A 50 4.04 -4.96 2.14
N LEU A 51 4.33 -3.91 1.36
CA LEU A 51 5.39 -3.94 0.35
C LEU A 51 6.76 -4.31 0.96
N LYS A 52 7.08 -3.77 2.14
CA LYS A 52 8.34 -4.10 2.84
C LYS A 52 8.41 -5.56 3.33
N LEU A 53 7.26 -6.21 3.52
CA LEU A 53 7.17 -7.63 3.87
C LEU A 53 6.99 -8.55 2.65
N GLY A 54 6.95 -8.01 1.43
CA GLY A 54 6.65 -8.77 0.22
C GLY A 54 5.19 -9.24 0.13
N LYS A 55 4.29 -8.72 0.96
CA LYS A 55 2.85 -9.01 0.95
C LYS A 55 2.14 -8.18 -0.12
N ASN A 56 2.51 -8.40 -1.37
CA ASN A 56 2.14 -7.51 -2.48
C ASN A 56 0.63 -7.51 -2.75
N GLU A 57 -0.07 -8.63 -2.59
CA GLU A 57 -1.54 -8.69 -2.74
C GLU A 57 -2.26 -7.81 -1.73
N ASP A 58 -1.82 -7.85 -0.46
CA ASP A 58 -2.39 -7.03 0.61
C ASP A 58 -2.10 -5.53 0.36
N ALA A 59 -0.89 -5.21 -0.11
CA ALA A 59 -0.53 -3.85 -0.49
C ALA A 59 -1.38 -3.32 -1.65
N GLN A 60 -1.64 -4.15 -2.67
CA GLN A 60 -2.46 -3.79 -3.82
C GLN A 60 -3.90 -3.48 -3.37
N ARG A 61 -4.50 -4.35 -2.54
CA ARG A 61 -5.86 -4.12 -2.01
C ARG A 61 -5.97 -2.81 -1.24
N ASP A 62 -5.02 -2.53 -0.34
CA ASP A 62 -5.00 -1.27 0.40
C ASP A 62 -4.85 -0.06 -0.52
N CYS A 63 -4.04 -0.15 -1.57
CA CYS A 63 -3.91 0.94 -2.55
C CYS A 63 -5.20 1.12 -3.37
N CYS A 64 -5.92 0.05 -3.71
CA CYS A 64 -7.21 0.16 -4.37
C CYS A 64 -8.23 0.88 -3.49
N THR A 65 -8.35 0.53 -2.21
CA THR A 65 -9.23 1.23 -1.28
C THR A 65 -8.87 2.72 -1.15
N VAL A 66 -7.58 3.06 -1.12
CA VAL A 66 -7.16 4.47 -1.12
C VAL A 66 -7.59 5.17 -2.40
N LEU A 67 -7.45 4.52 -3.55
CA LEU A 67 -7.83 5.08 -4.84
C LEU A 67 -9.35 5.17 -5.03
N GLU A 68 -10.15 4.38 -4.31
CA GLU A 68 -11.61 4.54 -4.25
C GLU A 68 -12.01 5.81 -3.49
N LEU A 69 -11.24 6.20 -2.47
CA LEU A 69 -11.47 7.42 -1.68
C LEU A 69 -10.86 8.67 -2.33
N ASP A 70 -9.67 8.52 -2.92
CA ASP A 70 -8.89 9.57 -3.56
C ASP A 70 -8.26 9.03 -4.85
N HIS A 71 -9.02 9.12 -5.94
CA HIS A 71 -8.59 8.66 -7.27
C HIS A 71 -7.27 9.30 -7.74
N GLY A 72 -6.94 10.50 -7.24
CA GLY A 72 -5.74 11.25 -7.62
C GLY A 72 -4.51 10.93 -6.77
N ASN A 73 -4.58 9.95 -5.87
CA ASN A 73 -3.50 9.69 -4.93
C ASN A 73 -2.27 9.06 -5.60
N LEU A 74 -1.33 9.90 -6.02
CA LEU A 74 -0.09 9.48 -6.70
C LEU A 74 0.71 8.45 -5.88
N LYS A 75 0.70 8.55 -4.55
CA LYS A 75 1.40 7.59 -3.68
C LYS A 75 0.74 6.21 -3.71
N ALA A 76 -0.59 6.16 -3.77
CA ALA A 76 -1.32 4.90 -3.88
C ALA A 76 -1.11 4.28 -5.26
N LEU A 77 -1.18 5.06 -6.35
CA LEU A 77 -0.87 4.59 -7.70
C LEU A 77 0.55 4.01 -7.78
N PHE A 78 1.54 4.74 -7.27
CA PHE A 78 2.93 4.32 -7.28
C PHE A 78 3.16 3.03 -6.45
N ARG A 79 2.52 2.90 -5.29
CA ARG A 79 2.63 1.69 -4.46
C ARG A 79 1.87 0.50 -5.06
N ARG A 80 0.72 0.75 -5.70
CA ARG A 80 -0.03 -0.28 -6.43
C ARG A 80 0.80 -0.84 -7.60
N GLY A 81 1.43 0.04 -8.39
CA GLY A 81 2.31 -0.38 -9.48
C GLY A 81 3.50 -1.21 -9.00
N GLN A 82 4.11 -0.87 -7.85
CA GLN A 82 5.14 -1.70 -7.23
C GLN A 82 4.61 -3.08 -6.80
N ALA A 83 3.43 -3.12 -6.19
CA ALA A 83 2.79 -4.38 -5.80
C ALA A 83 2.48 -5.25 -7.02
N GLU A 84 1.90 -4.67 -8.07
CA GLU A 84 1.55 -5.34 -9.32
C GLU A 84 2.79 -5.88 -10.05
N LEU A 85 3.87 -5.10 -10.11
CA LEU A 85 5.14 -5.57 -10.68
C LEU A 85 5.68 -6.77 -9.90
N ALA A 86 5.67 -6.71 -8.57
CA ALA A 86 6.16 -7.79 -7.74
C ALA A 86 5.25 -9.03 -7.80
N LEU A 87 3.94 -8.87 -8.00
CA LEU A 87 3.01 -9.98 -8.26
C LEU A 87 3.23 -10.59 -9.64
N GLY A 88 3.36 -9.76 -10.68
CA GLY A 88 3.65 -10.21 -12.04
C GLY A 88 4.95 -11.00 -12.13
N GLN A 89 5.99 -10.58 -11.40
CA GLN A 89 7.25 -11.34 -11.29
C GLN A 89 7.08 -12.69 -10.57
N LEU A 90 6.17 -12.77 -9.58
CA LEU A 90 5.86 -14.04 -8.91
C LEU A 90 5.02 -14.96 -9.79
N ASP A 91 4.10 -14.40 -10.57
CA ASP A 91 3.32 -15.13 -11.57
C ASP A 91 4.21 -15.62 -12.72
N GLU A 92 5.15 -14.79 -13.21
CA GLU A 92 6.20 -15.20 -14.16
C GLU A 92 7.08 -16.31 -13.58
N ALA A 93 7.59 -16.13 -12.36
CA ALA A 93 8.45 -17.12 -11.72
C ALA A 93 7.72 -18.45 -11.49
N ARG A 94 6.40 -18.41 -11.26
CA ARG A 94 5.55 -19.58 -11.05
C ARG A 94 5.11 -20.25 -12.35
N THR A 95 4.89 -19.47 -13.41
CA THR A 95 4.23 -19.94 -14.64
C THR A 95 5.19 -20.06 -15.83
N GLY A 96 6.36 -19.41 -15.79
CA GLY A 96 7.33 -19.38 -16.88
C GLY A 96 6.91 -18.53 -18.09
N GLU A 97 5.79 -17.81 -18.00
CA GLU A 97 5.21 -17.01 -19.09
C GLU A 97 5.09 -15.53 -18.70
N LEU A 98 5.55 -14.64 -19.61
CA LEU A 98 5.58 -13.17 -19.48
C LEU A 98 4.16 -12.57 -19.25
N PRO A 99 3.96 -11.59 -18.35
CA PRO A 99 2.66 -11.09 -17.98
C PRO A 99 2.30 -9.92 -18.89
N SER A 100 1.05 -9.95 -19.34
CA SER A 100 0.34 -8.90 -20.07
C SER A 100 0.13 -7.60 -19.28
N ALA A 101 0.81 -7.42 -18.13
CA ALA A 101 0.66 -6.31 -17.20
C ALA A 101 1.57 -5.09 -17.48
N ILE A 102 2.32 -5.12 -18.60
CA ILE A 102 3.11 -3.98 -19.11
C ILE A 102 2.31 -2.67 -19.41
N PRO A 103 0.96 -2.58 -19.54
CA PRO A 103 0.36 -1.33 -20.05
C PRO A 103 0.40 -0.11 -19.12
N ILE A 104 0.52 -0.28 -17.79
CA ILE A 104 0.41 0.87 -16.88
C ILE A 104 1.74 1.61 -16.72
N LEU A 105 2.89 0.91 -16.75
CA LEU A 105 4.21 1.54 -16.58
C LEU A 105 4.60 2.40 -17.80
N LEU A 106 4.09 2.07 -18.99
CA LEU A 106 4.29 2.88 -20.20
C LEU A 106 3.53 4.21 -20.15
N MET A 107 2.39 4.29 -19.47
CA MET A 107 1.62 5.56 -19.39
C MET A 107 2.26 6.62 -18.50
N ILE A 108 3.16 6.25 -17.58
CA ILE A 108 3.80 7.19 -16.64
C ILE A 108 5.19 7.63 -17.09
N ALA A 109 5.77 6.98 -18.11
CA ALA A 109 7.08 7.32 -18.65
C ALA A 109 7.04 8.36 -19.78
N ASP A 110 5.86 8.65 -20.34
CA ASP A 110 5.65 9.64 -21.41
C ASP A 110 5.08 10.98 -20.89
N TYR A 111 5.21 11.27 -19.60
CA TYR A 111 4.88 12.59 -19.03
C TYR A 111 6.17 13.42 -18.85
N ASP A 112 6.75 13.82 -19.98
CA ASP A 112 7.81 14.86 -20.09
C ASP A 112 7.20 16.13 -20.70
#